data_AF-A0A1Z5RG66-F1
#
_entry.id   AF-A0A1Z5RG66-F1
#
_cell.length_a   1.000
_cell.length_b   1.000
_cell.length_c   1.000
_cell.angle_alpha   90.00
_cell.angle_beta   90.00
_cell.angle_gamma   90.00
#
_symmetry.space_group_name_H-M   'P 1'
#
loop_
_entity.id
_entity.type
_entity.pdbx_description
1 polymer ?
#
loop_
_entity_poly.entity_id
_entity_poly.type
_entity_poly.pdbx_seq_one_letter_code
_entity_poly.pdbx_strand_id
1 'polypeptide(L)'
;SLITPMTMRYVYAAIFFSANIVAWVERENPITYFSRQRRSGCSHHDCYAAEGVLTISFAYFLFSSIMFLSTVGTRTVHDRRHSWHFQWWWLKVLILFACLRISIFTPSDVIELYGKAAHFGAGVFLLIQLVSVIRFITRLSYKCYLKVIIVSVAAYSASIVGIILMFYQYTGCLVNITFIVTTLVVVCLMTLISLLSKSGLMGVYIVFLCWSAIKSEPDTRCFKKGKAGSGDNWITIITFIVGLIGITYATFSTGTDDYKCLNFRNVVETENDVPYGYGFFHFVYAMGSMYFGMVFVGWDTHHMSEKWSIDVGWTSTWVHIANEHLAVISFGK
;
A
#
# COMPACT_ATOMS: atom_id res chain seq x y z
N SER A 1 -9.30 22.42 23.26
CA SER A 1 -8.20 21.70 22.60
C SER A 1 -8.68 21.23 21.23
N LEU A 2 -8.00 21.63 20.14
CA LEU A 2 -8.45 21.42 18.75
C LEU A 2 -8.26 19.99 18.21
N ILE A 3 -7.92 19.04 19.08
CA ILE A 3 -7.43 17.71 18.72
C ILE A 3 -8.41 16.67 19.27
N THR A 4 -9.13 16.00 18.37
CA THR A 4 -9.98 14.86 18.72
C THR A 4 -9.30 13.54 18.38
N PRO A 5 -9.74 12.41 18.97
CA PRO A 5 -9.24 11.09 18.61
C PRO A 5 -9.36 10.76 17.11
N MET A 6 -10.39 11.30 16.45
CA MET A 6 -10.61 11.13 15.02
C MET A 6 -9.61 11.94 14.19
N THR A 7 -9.29 13.15 14.63
CA THR A 7 -8.30 14.02 13.96
C THR A 7 -6.90 13.39 13.97
N MET A 8 -6.57 12.59 14.99
CA MET A 8 -5.21 12.08 15.14
C MET A 8 -4.79 11.00 14.15
N ARG A 9 -5.73 10.25 13.60
CA ARG A 9 -5.46 9.30 12.51
C ARG A 9 -4.86 10.03 11.29
N TYR A 10 -5.33 11.25 11.00
CA TYR A 10 -4.82 12.05 9.89
C TYR A 10 -3.41 12.58 10.12
N VAL A 11 -3.03 12.87 11.38
CA VAL A 11 -1.66 13.26 11.71
C VAL A 11 -0.69 12.11 11.44
N TYR A 12 -1.04 10.89 11.84
CA TYR A 12 -0.24 9.70 11.50
C TYR A 12 -0.19 9.44 9.98
N ALA A 13 -1.30 9.62 9.26
CA ALA A 13 -1.31 9.55 7.80
C ALA A 13 -0.38 10.60 7.15
N ALA A 14 -0.35 11.82 7.65
CA ALA A 14 0.55 12.87 7.17
C ALA A 14 2.02 12.53 7.44
N ILE A 15 2.33 11.98 8.62
CA ILE A 15 3.67 11.48 8.95
C ILE A 15 4.08 10.38 7.97
N PHE A 16 3.19 9.42 7.71
CA PHE A 16 3.46 8.34 6.77
C PHE A 16 3.60 8.83 5.32
N PHE A 17 2.78 9.78 4.87
CA PHE A 17 2.96 10.44 3.58
C PHE A 17 4.32 11.15 3.48
N SER A 18 4.74 11.84 4.55
CA SER A 18 6.06 12.47 4.61
C SER A 18 7.19 11.43 4.53
N ALA A 19 7.01 10.24 5.10
CA ALA A 19 7.95 9.12 4.96
C ALA A 19 8.15 8.72 3.50
N ASN A 20 7.05 8.62 2.74
CA ASN A 20 7.09 8.28 1.32
C ASN A 20 7.82 9.35 0.50
N ILE A 21 7.61 10.63 0.81
CA ILE A 21 8.32 11.74 0.16
C ILE A 21 9.81 11.72 0.50
N VAL A 22 10.17 11.51 1.77
CA VAL A 22 11.59 11.41 2.19
C VAL A 22 12.26 10.22 1.52
N ALA A 23 11.62 9.04 1.50
CA ALA A 23 12.15 7.86 0.82
C ALA A 23 12.37 8.11 -0.68
N TRP A 24 11.44 8.81 -1.34
CA TRP A 24 11.62 9.24 -2.72
C TRP A 24 12.82 10.18 -2.89
N VAL A 25 12.96 11.22 -2.06
CA VAL A 25 14.07 12.17 -2.14
C VAL A 25 15.42 11.47 -1.97
N GLU A 26 15.52 10.52 -1.05
CA GLU A 26 16.71 9.69 -0.82
C GLU A 26 17.02 8.80 -2.03
N ARG A 27 16.00 8.20 -2.64
CA ARG A 27 16.15 7.38 -3.86
C ARG A 27 16.74 8.17 -5.02
N GLU A 28 16.32 9.42 -5.19
CA GLU A 28 16.76 10.27 -6.31
C GLU A 28 18.12 10.95 -6.05
N ASN A 29 18.56 11.07 -4.79
CA ASN A 29 19.81 11.73 -4.42
C ASN A 29 20.75 10.85 -3.56
N PRO A 30 21.04 9.59 -3.95
CA PRO A 30 21.72 8.63 -3.07
C PRO A 30 23.19 8.99 -2.79
N ILE A 31 23.80 9.84 -3.62
CA ILE A 31 25.25 10.03 -3.68
C ILE A 31 25.82 10.93 -2.56
N THR A 32 25.04 11.83 -1.95
CA THR A 32 25.65 12.81 -1.01
C THR A 32 25.62 12.40 0.46
N TYR A 33 24.63 11.63 0.90
CA TYR A 33 24.47 11.28 2.31
C TYR A 33 25.11 9.94 2.69
N PHE A 34 24.94 8.89 1.87
CA PHE A 34 25.38 7.52 2.22
C PHE A 34 26.82 7.18 1.76
N SER A 35 27.32 7.83 0.71
CA SER A 35 28.66 7.53 0.13
C SER A 35 29.83 7.79 1.10
N ARG A 36 29.69 8.73 2.04
CA ARG A 36 30.71 9.00 3.07
C ARG A 36 30.66 8.04 4.26
N GLN A 37 29.54 7.40 4.51
CA GLN A 37 29.29 6.69 5.77
C GLN A 37 29.26 5.16 5.62
N ARG A 38 28.90 4.61 4.46
CA ARG A 38 28.81 3.16 4.24
C ARG A 38 29.88 2.66 3.28
N ARG A 39 30.96 2.12 3.86
CA ARG A 39 32.09 1.48 3.15
C ARG A 39 32.06 -0.04 3.31
N SER A 40 31.11 -0.72 2.69
CA SER A 40 31.24 -2.15 2.31
C SER A 40 29.91 -2.67 1.78
N GLY A 41 29.88 -3.17 0.53
CA GLY A 41 28.77 -3.95 0.00
C GLY A 41 28.30 -3.52 -1.39
N CYS A 42 28.14 -2.22 -1.64
CA CYS A 42 27.53 -1.73 -2.87
C CYS A 42 28.38 -0.75 -3.68
N SER A 43 28.56 -1.04 -4.97
CA SER A 43 29.38 -0.26 -5.91
C SER A 43 28.58 0.55 -6.94
N HIS A 44 27.27 0.34 -7.04
CA HIS A 44 26.41 0.93 -8.07
C HIS A 44 25.36 1.89 -7.49
N HIS A 45 25.01 2.92 -8.26
CA HIS A 45 24.03 3.96 -7.90
C HIS A 45 22.69 3.36 -7.42
N ASP A 46 22.20 2.35 -8.13
CA ASP A 46 20.89 1.75 -7.87
C ASP A 46 20.85 1.02 -6.52
N CYS A 47 21.95 0.39 -6.11
CA CYS A 47 22.01 -0.19 -4.78
C CYS A 47 21.96 0.89 -3.70
N TYR A 48 22.70 1.99 -3.84
CA TYR A 48 22.65 3.08 -2.84
C TYR A 48 21.25 3.69 -2.72
N ALA A 49 20.55 3.83 -3.85
CA ALA A 49 19.17 4.30 -3.87
C ALA A 49 18.22 3.33 -3.17
N ALA A 50 18.32 2.01 -3.44
CA ALA A 50 17.52 0.99 -2.77
C ALA A 50 17.80 0.96 -1.27
N GLU A 51 19.06 1.04 -0.87
CA GLU A 51 19.50 1.04 0.52
C GLU A 51 19.01 2.28 1.28
N GLY A 52 19.01 3.46 0.63
CA GLY A 52 18.46 4.70 1.17
C GLY A 52 16.96 4.58 1.45
N VAL A 53 16.18 4.05 0.49
CA VAL A 53 14.75 3.82 0.67
C VAL A 53 14.49 2.83 1.80
N LEU A 54 15.18 1.69 1.82
CA LEU A 54 15.02 0.68 2.86
C LEU A 54 15.40 1.21 4.25
N THR A 55 16.38 2.11 4.32
CA THR A 55 16.76 2.80 5.57
C THR A 55 15.61 3.66 6.11
N ILE A 56 14.96 4.45 5.24
CA ILE A 56 13.78 5.25 5.62
C ILE A 56 12.61 4.33 6.01
N SER A 57 12.30 3.34 5.18
CA SER A 57 11.28 2.32 5.47
C SER A 57 11.50 1.66 6.84
N PHE A 58 12.74 1.27 7.15
CA PHE A 58 13.10 0.65 8.42
C PHE A 58 12.87 1.60 9.61
N ALA A 59 13.20 2.89 9.50
CA ALA A 59 12.95 3.87 10.56
C ALA A 59 11.46 4.00 10.90
N TYR A 60 10.59 4.09 9.88
CA TYR A 60 9.15 4.20 10.07
C TYR A 60 8.51 2.87 10.51
N PHE A 61 9.07 1.74 10.09
CA PHE A 61 8.71 0.42 10.61
C PHE A 61 9.02 0.33 12.12
N LEU A 62 10.20 0.74 12.57
CA LEU A 62 10.58 0.75 13.99
C LEU A 62 9.65 1.67 14.80
N PHE A 63 9.44 2.91 14.32
CA PHE A 63 8.52 3.85 14.96
C PHE A 63 7.11 3.28 15.11
N SER A 64 6.55 2.73 14.02
CA SER A 64 5.21 2.14 14.03
C SER A 64 5.15 0.89 14.91
N SER A 65 6.22 0.09 14.96
CA SER A 65 6.31 -1.09 15.84
C SER A 65 6.36 -0.70 17.33
N ILE A 66 7.10 0.34 17.70
CA ILE A 66 7.10 0.89 19.07
C ILE A 66 5.70 1.39 19.43
N MET A 67 5.05 2.11 18.51
CA MET A 67 3.68 2.58 18.69
C MET A 67 2.68 1.42 18.82
N PHE A 68 2.85 0.35 18.04
CA PHE A 68 2.06 -0.87 18.16
C PHE A 68 2.22 -1.51 19.53
N LEU A 69 3.45 -1.82 19.94
CA LEU A 69 3.74 -2.49 21.22
C LEU A 69 3.26 -1.66 22.42
N SER A 70 3.34 -0.33 22.35
CA SER A 70 2.89 0.56 23.43
C SER A 70 1.38 0.79 23.47
N THR A 71 0.64 0.44 22.42
CA THR A 71 -0.83 0.68 22.34
C THR A 71 -1.66 -0.60 22.15
N VAL A 72 -1.02 -1.75 21.95
CA VAL A 72 -1.70 -3.05 21.88
C VAL A 72 -2.50 -3.30 23.16
N GLY A 73 -3.73 -3.80 22.99
CA GLY A 73 -4.62 -4.09 24.11
C GLY A 73 -5.33 -2.88 24.72
N THR A 74 -5.19 -1.68 24.16
CA THR A 74 -6.00 -0.51 24.57
C THR A 74 -7.44 -0.71 24.12
N ARG A 75 -8.38 -0.71 25.08
CA ARG A 75 -9.81 -0.90 24.82
C ARG A 75 -10.65 0.32 25.20
N THR A 76 -10.27 1.02 26.26
CA THR A 76 -11.05 2.13 26.81
C THR A 76 -10.31 3.46 26.71
N VAL A 77 -11.07 4.56 26.66
CA VAL A 77 -10.53 5.94 26.62
C VAL A 77 -9.85 6.37 27.93
N HIS A 78 -10.17 5.70 29.04
CA HIS A 78 -9.57 5.97 30.36
C HIS A 78 -8.19 5.34 30.56
N ASP A 79 -7.75 4.48 29.64
CA ASP A 79 -6.43 3.86 29.70
C ASP A 79 -5.32 4.90 29.51
N ARG A 80 -4.21 4.80 30.26
CA ARG A 80 -3.04 5.66 30.06
C ARG A 80 -2.48 5.56 28.63
N ARG A 81 -2.61 4.39 28.00
CA ARG A 81 -2.22 4.15 26.60
C ARG A 81 -3.06 4.96 25.60
N HIS A 82 -4.29 5.33 25.96
CA HIS A 82 -5.09 6.26 25.17
C HIS A 82 -4.42 7.65 25.16
N SER A 83 -4.06 8.20 26.32
CA SER A 83 -3.32 9.48 26.40
C SER A 83 -1.99 9.43 25.64
N TRP A 84 -1.25 8.31 25.76
CA TRP A 84 -0.03 8.08 24.97
C TRP A 84 -0.31 8.21 23.47
N HIS A 85 -1.34 7.57 22.93
CA HIS A 85 -1.67 7.64 21.51
C HIS A 85 -2.07 9.05 21.03
N PHE A 86 -2.78 9.85 21.83
CA PHE A 86 -3.31 11.15 21.36
C PHE A 86 -2.48 12.38 21.72
N GLN A 87 -1.81 12.39 22.87
CA GLN A 87 -1.34 13.65 23.48
C GLN A 87 0.18 13.82 23.45
N TRP A 88 0.95 12.79 23.77
CA TRP A 88 2.39 12.90 24.05
C TRP A 88 3.25 13.05 22.78
N TRP A 89 3.01 14.11 22.00
CA TRP A 89 3.59 14.32 20.67
C TRP A 89 5.08 14.60 20.68
N TRP A 90 5.55 15.43 21.62
CA TRP A 90 6.98 15.74 21.71
C TRP A 90 7.82 14.46 21.91
N LEU A 91 7.35 13.52 22.73
CA LEU A 91 8.01 12.22 22.92
C LEU A 91 7.98 11.38 21.65
N LYS A 92 6.84 11.33 20.93
CA LYS A 92 6.76 10.58 19.66
C LYS A 92 7.70 11.14 18.60
N VAL A 93 7.80 12.47 18.53
CA VAL A 93 8.74 13.14 17.62
C VAL A 93 10.18 12.78 18.00
N LEU A 94 10.54 12.79 19.28
CA LEU A 94 11.85 12.32 19.74
C LEU A 94 12.11 10.85 19.41
N ILE A 95 11.11 9.96 19.58
CA ILE A 95 11.22 8.54 19.20
C ILE A 95 11.42 8.41 17.68
N LEU A 96 10.65 9.14 16.87
CA LEU A 96 10.78 9.10 15.41
C LEU A 96 12.18 9.56 14.97
N PHE A 97 12.69 10.66 15.54
CA PHE A 97 14.06 11.09 15.28
C PHE A 97 15.10 10.06 15.74
N ALA A 98 14.90 9.42 16.89
CA ALA A 98 15.77 8.35 17.36
C ALA A 98 15.74 7.15 16.39
N CYS A 99 14.56 6.71 15.94
CA CYS A 99 14.41 5.65 14.94
C CYS A 99 15.11 6.00 13.61
N LEU A 100 14.95 7.23 13.12
CA LEU A 100 15.66 7.71 11.91
C LEU A 100 17.18 7.65 12.09
N ARG A 101 17.69 8.12 13.23
CA ARG A 101 19.14 8.07 13.52
C ARG A 101 19.62 6.64 13.62
N ILE A 102 18.93 5.79 14.37
CA ILE A 102 19.26 4.36 14.49
C ILE A 102 19.34 3.72 13.11
N SER A 103 18.32 3.89 12.26
CA SER A 103 18.30 3.31 10.91
C SER A 103 19.45 3.79 10.03
N ILE A 104 19.82 5.07 10.11
CA ILE A 104 20.95 5.61 9.33
C ILE A 104 22.28 4.95 9.74
N PHE A 105 22.49 4.74 11.04
CA PHE A 105 23.70 4.10 11.56
C PHE A 105 23.68 2.56 11.46
N THR A 106 22.54 1.96 11.10
CA THR A 106 22.44 0.51 10.87
C THR A 106 23.35 0.08 9.71
N PRO A 107 24.15 -0.99 9.88
CA PRO A 107 24.99 -1.55 8.81
C PRO A 107 24.18 -2.03 7.61
N SER A 108 24.79 -1.99 6.41
CA SER A 108 24.17 -2.41 5.15
C SER A 108 23.63 -3.84 5.20
N ASP A 109 24.37 -4.78 5.80
CA ASP A 109 23.95 -6.19 5.92
C ASP A 109 22.61 -6.34 6.65
N VAL A 110 22.36 -5.51 7.67
CA VAL A 110 21.11 -5.52 8.43
C VAL A 110 19.98 -4.88 7.63
N ILE A 111 20.25 -3.84 6.84
CA ILE A 111 19.26 -3.23 5.94
C ILE A 111 18.90 -4.19 4.80
N GLU A 112 19.85 -4.95 4.26
CA GLU A 112 19.59 -5.99 3.27
C GLU A 112 18.71 -7.11 3.87
N LEU A 113 19.05 -7.57 5.09
CA LEU A 113 18.22 -8.54 5.82
C LEU A 113 16.80 -8.00 6.06
N TYR A 114 16.68 -6.72 6.43
CA TYR A 114 15.40 -6.04 6.54
C TYR A 114 14.66 -6.02 5.20
N GLY A 115 15.33 -5.75 4.07
CA GLY A 115 14.72 -5.81 2.74
C GLY A 115 14.13 -7.19 2.42
N LYS A 116 14.83 -8.27 2.78
CA LYS A 116 14.31 -9.65 2.67
C LYS A 116 13.09 -9.87 3.55
N ALA A 117 13.12 -9.38 4.80
CA ALA A 117 11.96 -9.44 5.71
C ALA A 117 10.79 -8.55 5.24
N ALA A 118 11.07 -7.43 4.58
CA ALA A 118 10.08 -6.48 4.11
C ALA A 118 9.22 -7.07 2.98
N HIS A 119 9.74 -8.00 2.17
CA HIS A 119 8.93 -8.76 1.21
C HIS A 119 7.78 -9.50 1.89
N PHE A 120 8.09 -10.23 2.98
CA PHE A 120 7.08 -10.92 3.77
C PHE A 120 6.07 -9.93 4.37
N GLY A 121 6.57 -8.82 4.92
CA GLY A 121 5.70 -7.82 5.52
C GLY A 121 4.80 -7.09 4.52
N ALA A 122 5.30 -6.82 3.31
CA ALA A 122 4.53 -6.28 2.20
C ALA A 122 3.41 -7.25 1.78
N GLY A 123 3.69 -8.56 1.72
CA GLY A 123 2.68 -9.58 1.48
C GLY A 123 1.59 -9.60 2.56
N VAL A 124 1.96 -9.51 3.84
CA VAL A 124 1.00 -9.40 4.95
C VAL A 124 0.15 -8.13 4.82
N PHE A 125 0.75 -6.99 4.48
CA PHE A 125 0.02 -5.74 4.25
C PHE A 125 -1.03 -5.90 3.14
N LEU A 126 -0.65 -6.48 1.99
CA LEU A 126 -1.56 -6.71 0.87
C LEU A 126 -2.73 -7.62 1.24
N LEU A 127 -2.49 -8.67 2.05
CA LEU A 127 -3.57 -9.54 2.54
C LEU A 127 -4.55 -8.80 3.45
N ILE A 128 -4.04 -7.98 4.37
CA ILE A 128 -4.90 -7.18 5.27
C ILE A 128 -5.67 -6.15 4.45
N GLN A 129 -5.01 -5.47 3.50
CA GLN A 129 -5.62 -4.50 2.60
C GLN A 129 -6.71 -5.16 1.74
N LEU A 130 -6.47 -6.37 1.23
CA LEU A 130 -7.45 -7.12 0.45
C LEU A 130 -8.70 -7.42 1.28
N VAL A 131 -8.53 -7.93 2.50
CA VAL A 131 -9.65 -8.20 3.42
C VAL A 131 -10.40 -6.92 3.77
N SER A 132 -9.67 -5.82 3.99
CA SER A 132 -10.21 -4.47 4.21
C SER A 132 -11.09 -4.02 3.03
N VAL A 133 -10.61 -4.15 1.79
CA VAL A 133 -11.36 -3.79 0.57
C VAL A 133 -12.61 -4.65 0.40
N ILE A 134 -12.52 -5.98 0.56
CA ILE A 134 -13.67 -6.88 0.44
C ILE A 134 -14.76 -6.53 1.46
N ARG A 135 -14.35 -6.24 2.70
CA ARG A 135 -15.28 -5.81 3.75
C ARG A 135 -15.89 -4.46 3.46
N PHE A 136 -15.11 -3.52 2.95
CA PHE A 136 -15.60 -2.21 2.54
C PHE A 136 -16.66 -2.35 1.43
N ILE A 137 -16.38 -3.14 0.39
CA ILE A 137 -17.32 -3.44 -0.70
C ILE A 137 -18.59 -4.08 -0.13
N THR A 138 -18.45 -5.13 0.68
CA THR A 138 -19.57 -5.85 1.30
C THR A 138 -20.45 -4.90 2.13
N ARG A 139 -19.84 -4.06 2.96
CA ARG A 139 -20.55 -3.06 3.77
C ARG A 139 -21.29 -2.06 2.89
N LEU A 140 -20.69 -1.61 1.78
CA LEU A 140 -21.33 -0.70 0.86
C LEU A 140 -22.54 -1.36 0.20
N SER A 141 -22.44 -2.65 -0.15
CA SER A 141 -23.52 -3.41 -0.78
C SER A 141 -24.79 -3.55 0.08
N TYR A 142 -24.68 -3.48 1.40
CA TYR A 142 -25.82 -3.55 2.32
C TYR A 142 -26.40 -2.18 2.72
N LYS A 143 -25.80 -1.06 2.29
CA LYS A 143 -26.37 0.28 2.50
C LYS A 143 -27.44 0.58 1.44
N CYS A 144 -28.23 1.65 1.65
CA CYS A 144 -29.33 2.14 0.81
C CYS A 144 -29.36 1.57 -0.63
N TYR A 145 -30.29 0.64 -0.86
CA TYR A 145 -30.37 -0.25 -2.03
C TYR A 145 -30.26 0.47 -3.38
N LEU A 146 -30.96 1.60 -3.56
CA LEU A 146 -31.01 2.32 -4.84
C LEU A 146 -29.66 2.97 -5.21
N LYS A 147 -28.97 3.61 -4.26
CA LYS A 147 -27.68 4.28 -4.51
C LYS A 147 -26.59 3.27 -4.84
N VAL A 148 -26.62 2.12 -4.18
CA VAL A 148 -25.63 1.04 -4.35
C VAL A 148 -25.75 0.40 -5.74
N ILE A 149 -26.96 0.18 -6.24
CA ILE A 149 -27.16 -0.36 -7.59
C ILE A 149 -26.56 0.58 -8.65
N ILE A 150 -26.80 1.89 -8.53
CA ILE A 150 -26.23 2.88 -9.46
C ILE A 150 -24.70 2.83 -9.44
N VAL A 151 -24.11 2.84 -8.24
CA VAL A 151 -22.65 2.75 -8.06
C VAL A 151 -22.10 1.45 -8.65
N SER A 152 -22.79 0.32 -8.47
CA SER A 152 -22.32 -0.96 -8.97
C SER A 152 -22.45 -1.10 -10.48
N VAL A 153 -23.52 -0.59 -11.08
CA VAL A 153 -23.67 -0.54 -12.55
C VAL A 153 -22.58 0.35 -13.15
N ALA A 154 -22.32 1.51 -12.56
CA ALA A 154 -21.23 2.38 -12.99
C ALA A 154 -19.85 1.69 -12.86
N ALA A 155 -19.60 1.00 -11.74
CA ALA A 155 -18.36 0.24 -11.51
C ALA A 155 -18.19 -0.91 -12.52
N TYR A 156 -19.27 -1.63 -12.83
CA TYR A 156 -19.26 -2.68 -13.84
C TYR A 156 -18.95 -2.12 -15.23
N SER A 157 -19.63 -1.04 -15.64
CA SER A 157 -19.36 -0.36 -16.92
C SER A 157 -17.91 0.12 -16.99
N ALA A 158 -17.38 0.71 -15.92
CA ALA A 158 -15.98 1.12 -15.84
C ALA A 158 -15.01 -0.06 -15.95
N SER A 159 -15.36 -1.23 -15.38
CA SER A 159 -14.56 -2.45 -15.48
C SER A 159 -14.44 -2.92 -16.93
N ILE A 160 -15.56 -2.94 -17.67
CA ILE A 160 -15.59 -3.33 -19.08
C ILE A 160 -14.79 -2.32 -19.93
N VAL A 161 -14.98 -1.02 -19.71
CA VAL A 161 -14.21 0.03 -20.40
C VAL A 161 -12.70 -0.14 -20.12
N GLY A 162 -12.32 -0.39 -18.87
CA GLY A 162 -10.93 -0.64 -18.49
C GLY A 162 -10.32 -1.83 -19.24
N ILE A 163 -11.05 -2.94 -19.35
CA ILE A 163 -10.61 -4.12 -20.11
C ILE A 163 -10.44 -3.79 -21.60
N ILE A 164 -11.37 -3.06 -22.21
CA ILE A 164 -11.29 -2.65 -23.63
C ILE A 164 -10.06 -1.78 -23.87
N LEU A 165 -9.81 -0.79 -22.99
CA LEU A 165 -8.63 0.07 -23.08
C LEU A 165 -7.34 -0.74 -22.92
N MET A 166 -7.32 -1.73 -22.01
CA MET A 166 -6.17 -2.62 -21.86
C MET A 166 -5.90 -3.46 -23.10
N PHE A 167 -6.94 -4.01 -23.73
CA PHE A 167 -6.81 -4.76 -24.99
C PHE A 167 -6.22 -3.89 -26.11
N TYR A 168 -6.65 -2.64 -26.23
CA TYR A 168 -6.14 -1.75 -27.27
C TYR A 168 -4.66 -1.38 -27.06
N GLN A 169 -4.24 -1.18 -25.81
CA GLN A 169 -2.93 -0.61 -25.49
C GLN A 169 -1.83 -1.65 -25.21
N TYR A 170 -2.16 -2.84 -24.69
CA TYR A 170 -1.17 -3.77 -24.12
C TYR A 170 -1.15 -5.17 -24.73
N THR A 171 -1.85 -5.41 -25.84
CA THR A 171 -1.89 -6.73 -26.53
C THR A 171 -0.63 -7.08 -27.32
N GLY A 172 0.45 -6.32 -27.17
CA GLY A 172 1.72 -6.59 -27.85
C GLY A 172 2.41 -7.90 -27.44
N CYS A 173 2.03 -8.50 -26.30
CA CYS A 173 2.62 -9.76 -25.82
C CYS A 173 1.65 -10.74 -25.20
N LEU A 174 2.01 -12.02 -25.30
CA LEU A 174 1.22 -13.16 -24.83
C LEU A 174 0.91 -13.07 -23.34
N VAL A 175 1.89 -12.69 -22.51
CA VAL A 175 1.71 -12.56 -21.05
C VAL A 175 0.60 -11.56 -20.73
N ASN A 176 0.63 -10.37 -21.35
CA ASN A 176 -0.38 -9.34 -21.14
C ASN A 176 -1.75 -9.76 -21.67
N ILE A 177 -1.80 -10.43 -22.84
CA ILE A 177 -3.03 -11.01 -23.37
C ILE A 177 -3.62 -12.02 -22.38
N THR A 178 -2.80 -12.91 -21.81
CA THR A 178 -3.24 -13.91 -20.84
C THR A 178 -3.83 -13.24 -19.60
N PHE A 179 -3.16 -12.24 -19.01
CA PHE A 179 -3.69 -11.52 -17.85
C PHE A 179 -5.04 -10.86 -18.12
N ILE A 180 -5.17 -10.13 -19.24
CA ILE A 180 -6.40 -9.42 -19.60
C ILE A 180 -7.54 -10.43 -19.87
N VAL A 181 -7.27 -11.50 -20.61
CA VAL A 181 -8.27 -12.55 -20.92
C VAL A 181 -8.72 -13.25 -19.64
N THR A 182 -7.79 -13.63 -18.76
CA THR A 182 -8.12 -14.24 -17.47
C THR A 182 -8.97 -13.31 -16.61
N THR A 183 -8.62 -12.03 -16.54
CA THR A 183 -9.41 -11.01 -15.81
C THR A 183 -10.82 -10.89 -16.37
N LEU A 184 -10.97 -10.84 -17.71
CA LEU A 184 -12.28 -10.76 -18.37
C LEU A 184 -13.15 -11.98 -18.02
N VAL A 185 -12.58 -13.19 -18.11
CA VAL A 185 -13.30 -14.43 -17.77
C VAL A 185 -13.77 -14.38 -16.32
N VAL A 186 -12.90 -13.96 -15.39
CA VAL A 186 -13.24 -13.83 -13.97
C VAL A 186 -14.37 -12.81 -13.75
N VAL A 187 -14.29 -11.62 -14.35
CA VAL A 187 -15.36 -10.59 -14.25
C VAL A 187 -16.70 -11.15 -14.72
N CYS A 188 -16.71 -11.86 -15.86
CA CYS A 188 -17.91 -12.50 -16.40
C CYS A 188 -18.45 -13.60 -15.47
N LEU A 189 -17.59 -14.44 -14.88
CA LEU A 189 -18.02 -15.47 -13.94
C LEU A 189 -18.62 -14.87 -12.67
N MET A 190 -18.02 -13.80 -12.15
CA MET A 190 -18.50 -13.12 -10.94
C MET A 190 -19.85 -12.44 -11.14
N THR A 191 -20.13 -11.91 -12.33
CA THR A 191 -21.44 -11.29 -12.63
C THR A 191 -22.54 -12.33 -12.83
N LEU A 192 -22.22 -13.52 -13.32
CA LEU A 192 -23.16 -14.64 -13.46
C LEU A 192 -23.57 -15.24 -12.12
N ILE A 193 -22.63 -15.35 -11.17
CA ILE A 193 -22.84 -16.08 -9.91
C ILE A 193 -23.41 -15.17 -8.80
N SER A 194 -23.09 -13.87 -8.81
CA SER A 194 -23.34 -12.98 -7.67
C SER A 194 -24.31 -11.84 -7.96
N LEU A 195 -24.92 -11.33 -6.88
CA LEU A 195 -25.76 -10.14 -6.92
C LEU A 195 -25.00 -8.96 -7.56
N LEU A 196 -25.64 -8.29 -8.52
CA LEU A 196 -25.08 -7.21 -9.34
C LEU A 196 -24.37 -6.12 -8.52
N SER A 197 -24.81 -5.86 -7.27
CA SER A 197 -24.23 -4.85 -6.39
C SER A 197 -22.85 -5.19 -5.81
N LYS A 198 -22.52 -6.48 -5.66
CA LYS A 198 -21.23 -6.96 -5.14
C LYS A 198 -20.24 -7.23 -6.27
N SER A 199 -20.72 -7.81 -7.37
CA SER A 199 -19.90 -8.18 -8.52
C SER A 199 -19.34 -6.97 -9.28
N GLY A 200 -20.08 -5.87 -9.41
CA GLY A 200 -19.60 -4.66 -10.09
C GLY A 200 -18.45 -3.94 -9.37
N LEU A 201 -18.57 -3.74 -8.06
CA LEU A 201 -17.52 -3.13 -7.23
C LEU A 201 -16.27 -4.01 -7.11
N MET A 202 -16.45 -5.32 -7.04
CA MET A 202 -15.32 -6.24 -7.03
C MET A 202 -14.65 -6.34 -8.41
N GLY A 203 -15.46 -6.27 -9.48
CA GLY A 203 -14.99 -6.22 -10.88
C GLY A 203 -14.01 -5.07 -11.12
N VAL A 204 -14.32 -3.86 -10.66
CA VAL A 204 -13.43 -2.71 -10.89
C VAL A 204 -12.12 -2.85 -10.12
N TYR A 205 -12.16 -3.50 -8.95
CA TYR A 205 -10.96 -3.76 -8.15
C TYR A 205 -10.04 -4.79 -8.82
N ILE A 206 -10.57 -5.90 -9.34
CA ILE A 206 -9.74 -6.89 -10.04
C ILE A 206 -9.18 -6.35 -11.36
N VAL A 207 -9.96 -5.55 -12.10
CA VAL A 207 -9.46 -4.86 -13.31
C VAL A 207 -8.35 -3.87 -12.97
N PHE A 208 -8.45 -3.16 -11.83
CA PHE A 208 -7.39 -2.30 -11.33
C PHE A 208 -6.11 -3.09 -10.95
N LEU A 209 -6.24 -4.27 -10.35
CA LEU A 209 -5.09 -5.13 -10.04
C LEU A 209 -4.40 -5.64 -11.32
N CYS A 210 -5.17 -6.10 -12.31
CA CYS A 210 -4.63 -6.48 -13.61
C CYS A 210 -3.92 -5.30 -14.30
N TRP A 211 -4.51 -4.11 -14.29
CA TRP A 211 -3.86 -2.91 -14.82
C TRP A 211 -2.54 -2.61 -14.10
N SER A 212 -2.53 -2.70 -12.77
CA SER A 212 -1.34 -2.49 -11.95
C SER A 212 -0.24 -3.51 -12.25
N ALA A 213 -0.61 -4.78 -12.47
CA ALA A 213 0.33 -5.84 -12.86
C ALA A 213 1.04 -5.54 -14.19
N ILE A 214 0.27 -5.14 -15.22
CA ILE A 214 0.80 -4.79 -16.55
C ILE A 214 1.69 -3.54 -16.47
N LYS A 215 1.28 -2.52 -15.71
CA LYS A 215 2.10 -1.30 -15.54
C LYS A 215 3.41 -1.55 -14.81
N SER A 216 3.43 -2.55 -13.93
CA SER A 216 4.59 -3.00 -13.18
C SER A 216 5.59 -3.78 -14.03
N GLU A 217 5.22 -4.21 -15.25
CA GLU A 217 6.15 -4.90 -16.15
C GLU A 217 7.38 -4.00 -16.42
N PRO A 218 8.61 -4.54 -16.32
CA PRO A 218 9.80 -3.82 -16.73
C PRO A 218 9.81 -3.63 -18.26
N ASP A 219 10.66 -2.74 -18.78
CA ASP A 219 10.69 -2.48 -20.22
C ASP A 219 11.11 -3.71 -21.01
N THR A 220 10.17 -4.27 -21.78
CA THR A 220 10.38 -5.39 -22.69
C THR A 220 10.12 -4.99 -24.14
N ARG A 221 10.40 -5.88 -25.10
CA ARG A 221 10.11 -5.66 -26.53
C ARG A 221 8.60 -5.53 -26.83
N CYS A 222 7.76 -5.99 -25.90
CA CYS A 222 6.30 -6.09 -26.00
C CYS A 222 5.59 -4.74 -25.99
N PHE A 223 6.09 -3.86 -25.13
CA PHE A 223 5.57 -2.54 -24.89
C PHE A 223 6.77 -1.68 -24.49
N LYS A 224 7.19 -0.78 -25.38
CA LYS A 224 8.12 0.26 -24.96
C LYS A 224 7.31 1.29 -24.20
N LYS A 225 7.56 1.46 -22.90
CA LYS A 225 7.15 2.70 -22.22
C LYS A 225 7.78 3.83 -23.06
N GLY A 226 6.94 4.60 -23.75
CA GLY A 226 7.42 5.65 -24.65
C GLY A 226 8.39 6.53 -23.88
N LYS A 227 9.59 6.80 -24.43
CA LYS A 227 10.49 7.80 -23.84
C LYS A 227 9.71 9.10 -23.76
N ALA A 228 9.42 9.55 -22.54
CA ALA A 228 8.52 10.66 -22.31
C ALA A 228 8.99 11.90 -23.10
N GLY A 229 8.16 12.36 -24.03
CA GLY A 229 8.28 13.73 -24.55
C GLY A 229 7.95 14.74 -23.44
N SER A 230 8.24 16.02 -23.68
CA SER A 230 8.00 17.10 -22.69
C SER A 230 6.58 17.09 -22.06
N GLY A 231 5.56 16.69 -22.82
CA GLY A 231 4.18 16.53 -22.32
C GLY A 231 3.90 15.22 -21.57
N ASP A 232 4.59 14.13 -21.90
CA ASP A 232 4.42 12.82 -21.25
C ASP A 232 5.00 12.81 -19.82
N ASN A 233 5.96 13.69 -19.54
CA ASN A 233 6.62 13.78 -18.25
C ASN A 233 5.65 14.19 -17.12
N TRP A 234 4.66 15.05 -17.40
CA TRP A 234 3.68 15.48 -16.40
C TRP A 234 2.70 14.37 -16.01
N ILE A 235 2.36 13.48 -16.95
CA ILE A 235 1.51 12.31 -16.69
C ILE A 235 2.21 11.33 -15.75
N THR A 236 3.52 11.10 -15.95
CA THR A 236 4.32 10.26 -15.06
C THR A 236 4.40 10.85 -13.65
N ILE A 237 4.61 12.17 -13.52
CA ILE A 237 4.61 12.86 -12.22
C ILE A 237 3.24 12.75 -11.53
N ILE A 238 2.14 12.99 -12.24
CA ILE A 238 0.79 12.83 -11.68
C ILE A 238 0.58 11.39 -11.20
N THR A 239 0.93 10.40 -12.03
CA THR A 239 0.77 8.97 -11.71
C THR A 239 1.57 8.59 -10.47
N PHE A 240 2.79 9.11 -10.34
CA PHE A 240 3.63 8.94 -9.15
C PHE A 240 2.98 9.54 -7.90
N ILE A 241 2.51 10.79 -7.95
CA ILE A 241 1.84 11.45 -6.82
C ILE A 241 0.58 10.69 -6.41
N VAL A 242 -0.23 10.27 -7.39
CA VAL A 242 -1.42 9.43 -7.16
C VAL A 242 -1.01 8.11 -6.50
N GLY A 243 0.11 7.51 -6.90
CA GLY A 243 0.68 6.33 -6.25
C GLY A 243 1.02 6.57 -4.77
N LEU A 244 1.70 7.65 -4.44
CA LEU A 244 2.04 7.98 -3.04
C LEU A 244 0.81 8.22 -2.17
N ILE A 245 -0.17 8.96 -2.72
CA ILE A 245 -1.46 9.19 -2.08
C ILE A 245 -2.19 7.85 -1.92
N GLY A 246 -2.17 6.98 -2.93
CA GLY A 246 -2.78 5.66 -2.93
C GLY A 246 -2.23 4.76 -1.83
N ILE A 247 -0.89 4.65 -1.71
CA ILE A 247 -0.22 3.86 -0.66
C ILE A 247 -0.57 4.40 0.73
N THR A 248 -0.57 5.72 0.90
CA THR A 248 -0.93 6.35 2.18
C THR A 248 -2.40 6.13 2.50
N TYR A 249 -3.30 6.31 1.53
CA TYR A 249 -4.74 6.12 1.70
C TYR A 249 -5.07 4.67 2.01
N ALA A 250 -4.44 3.71 1.33
CA ALA A 250 -4.56 2.29 1.63
C ALA A 250 -4.14 1.98 3.06
N THR A 251 -2.97 2.47 3.48
CA THR A 251 -2.48 2.24 4.85
C THR A 251 -3.41 2.87 5.89
N PHE A 252 -3.87 4.10 5.64
CA PHE A 252 -4.81 4.80 6.49
C PHE A 252 -6.16 4.08 6.58
N SER A 253 -6.80 3.79 5.45
CA SER A 253 -8.12 3.16 5.42
C SER A 253 -8.07 1.79 6.10
N THR A 254 -7.11 0.95 5.75
CA THR A 254 -6.91 -0.38 6.35
C THR A 254 -6.59 -0.30 7.84
N GLY A 255 -5.80 0.67 8.29
CA GLY A 255 -5.49 0.83 9.72
C GLY A 255 -6.68 1.35 10.53
N THR A 256 -7.56 2.12 9.90
CA THR A 256 -8.77 2.67 10.53
C THR A 256 -9.99 1.78 10.43
N ASP A 257 -9.90 0.71 9.64
CA ASP A 257 -10.96 -0.28 9.54
C ASP A 257 -11.15 -0.97 10.88
N ASP A 258 -12.41 -1.15 11.23
CA ASP A 258 -12.80 -1.60 12.54
C ASP A 258 -12.51 -3.10 12.69
N TYR A 259 -11.34 -3.46 13.22
CA TYR A 259 -11.01 -4.85 13.50
C TYR A 259 -11.90 -5.46 14.58
N LYS A 260 -12.73 -4.67 15.29
CA LYS A 260 -13.69 -5.20 16.27
C LYS A 260 -14.66 -6.21 15.65
N CYS A 261 -14.88 -6.14 14.33
CA CYS A 261 -15.60 -7.14 13.55
C CYS A 261 -14.76 -8.36 13.09
N LEU A 262 -13.47 -8.47 13.41
CA LEU A 262 -12.71 -9.74 13.31
C LEU A 262 -12.94 -10.65 14.52
N ASN A 263 -13.46 -10.10 15.61
CA ASN A 263 -13.94 -10.90 16.72
C ASN A 263 -15.37 -11.37 16.41
N PHE A 264 -15.58 -12.68 16.34
CA PHE A 264 -16.90 -13.33 16.21
C PHE A 264 -17.84 -13.11 17.41
N ARG A 265 -17.50 -12.20 18.33
CA ARG A 265 -18.25 -11.96 19.55
C ARG A 265 -18.96 -10.63 19.40
N ASN A 266 -20.29 -10.63 19.56
CA ASN A 266 -21.11 -9.43 19.65
C ASN A 266 -20.64 -8.58 20.85
N VAL A 267 -19.64 -7.73 20.64
CA VAL A 267 -19.19 -6.77 21.67
C VAL A 267 -20.12 -5.57 21.56
N VAL A 268 -20.98 -5.40 22.56
CA VAL A 268 -21.77 -4.18 22.72
C VAL A 268 -20.78 -3.05 22.99
N GLU A 269 -20.72 -2.07 22.08
CA GLU A 269 -19.89 -0.89 22.27
C GLU A 269 -20.44 -0.03 23.41
N THR A 270 -19.55 0.40 24.28
CA THR A 270 -19.83 1.35 25.35
C THR A 270 -19.28 2.73 24.98
N GLU A 271 -19.83 3.80 25.54
CA GLU A 271 -19.33 5.17 25.32
C GLU A 271 -17.84 5.34 25.67
N ASN A 272 -17.31 4.45 26.50
CA ASN A 272 -15.92 4.46 26.95
C ASN A 272 -14.97 3.71 26.02
N ASP A 273 -15.46 3.05 24.97
CA ASP A 273 -14.60 2.31 24.05
C ASP A 273 -13.85 3.22 23.09
N VAL A 274 -12.65 2.81 22.73
CA VAL A 274 -11.85 3.53 21.73
C VAL A 274 -12.50 3.41 20.33
N PRO A 275 -12.45 4.47 19.49
CA PRO A 275 -13.17 4.51 18.20
C PRO A 275 -12.59 3.62 17.09
N TYR A 276 -11.48 2.96 17.38
CA TYR A 276 -10.70 2.01 16.59
C TYR A 276 -9.60 1.56 17.55
N GLY A 277 -9.09 0.34 17.45
CA GLY A 277 -7.97 -0.01 18.33
C GLY A 277 -6.64 0.39 17.74
N TYR A 278 -5.92 1.10 18.59
CA TYR A 278 -4.67 1.76 18.27
C TYR A 278 -3.56 0.78 17.93
N GLY A 279 -3.54 -0.41 18.56
CA GLY A 279 -2.59 -1.46 18.23
C GLY A 279 -2.69 -1.88 16.76
N PHE A 280 -3.87 -2.34 16.32
CA PHE A 280 -4.06 -2.76 14.92
C PHE A 280 -3.73 -1.63 13.93
N PHE A 281 -4.12 -0.39 14.24
CA PHE A 281 -3.78 0.77 13.44
C PHE A 281 -2.25 0.90 13.24
N HIS A 282 -1.46 0.89 14.32
CA HIS A 282 0.00 1.01 14.21
C HIS A 282 0.66 -0.22 13.61
N PHE A 283 0.06 -1.41 13.79
CA PHE A 283 0.50 -2.62 13.11
C PHE A 283 0.36 -2.49 11.59
N VAL A 284 -0.78 -1.99 11.09
CA VAL A 284 -0.98 -1.73 9.66
C VAL A 284 0.03 -0.70 9.14
N TYR A 285 0.35 0.35 9.90
CA TYR A 285 1.39 1.32 9.51
C TYR A 285 2.80 0.70 9.51
N ALA A 286 3.10 -0.25 10.40
CA ALA A 286 4.36 -1.00 10.37
C ALA A 286 4.46 -1.85 9.11
N MET A 287 3.42 -2.62 8.78
CA MET A 287 3.39 -3.44 7.56
C MET A 287 3.37 -2.58 6.30
N GLY A 288 2.63 -1.46 6.33
CA GLY A 288 2.60 -0.45 5.26
C GLY A 288 3.98 0.20 5.04
N SER A 289 4.78 0.32 6.10
CA SER A 289 6.16 0.82 5.99
C SER A 289 7.06 -0.12 5.20
N MET A 290 6.91 -1.43 5.43
CA MET A 290 7.58 -2.47 4.62
C MET A 290 7.05 -2.48 3.18
N TYR A 291 5.73 -2.38 2.99
CA TYR A 291 5.10 -2.34 1.67
C TYR A 291 5.57 -1.17 0.81
N PHE A 292 5.55 0.07 1.32
CA PHE A 292 6.04 1.20 0.52
C PHE A 292 7.52 1.04 0.19
N GLY A 293 8.32 0.52 1.13
CA GLY A 293 9.73 0.20 0.89
C GLY A 293 9.88 -0.70 -0.33
N MET A 294 9.10 -1.78 -0.41
CA MET A 294 9.10 -2.72 -1.53
C MET A 294 8.65 -2.09 -2.84
N VAL A 295 7.59 -1.29 -2.81
CA VAL A 295 7.07 -0.56 -3.97
C VAL A 295 8.13 0.39 -4.54
N PHE A 296 8.82 1.14 -3.69
CA PHE A 296 9.86 2.08 -4.15
C PHE A 296 11.10 1.39 -4.71
N VAL A 297 11.44 0.19 -4.20
CA VAL A 297 12.54 -0.62 -4.74
C VAL A 297 12.12 -1.54 -5.88
N GLY A 298 10.89 -1.45 -6.38
CA GLY A 298 10.44 -2.29 -7.50
C GLY A 298 10.45 -3.79 -7.18
N TRP A 299 10.42 -4.15 -5.90
CA TRP A 299 10.54 -5.54 -5.43
C TRP A 299 11.84 -6.24 -5.82
N ASP A 300 12.88 -5.47 -6.20
CA ASP A 300 14.22 -5.97 -6.51
C ASP A 300 15.28 -4.93 -6.08
N THR A 301 16.14 -5.30 -5.14
CA THR A 301 17.19 -4.39 -4.64
C THR A 301 18.33 -4.15 -5.63
N HIS A 302 18.39 -4.91 -6.73
CA HIS A 302 19.45 -4.81 -7.72
C HIS A 302 19.09 -3.92 -8.91
N HIS A 303 17.80 -3.70 -9.18
CA HIS A 303 17.31 -2.96 -10.34
C HIS A 303 16.28 -1.91 -9.91
N MET A 304 16.72 -0.65 -9.87
CA MET A 304 15.85 0.46 -9.49
C MET A 304 14.95 0.89 -10.64
N SER A 305 13.73 1.30 -10.30
CA SER A 305 12.78 1.92 -11.23
C SER A 305 13.26 3.31 -11.69
N GLU A 306 12.89 3.74 -12.90
CA GLU A 306 13.20 5.08 -13.40
C GLU A 306 12.66 6.20 -12.51
N LYS A 307 13.22 7.41 -12.68
CA LYS A 307 12.77 8.62 -12.00
C LYS A 307 11.27 8.86 -12.23
N TRP A 308 10.55 9.24 -11.16
CA TRP A 308 9.08 9.37 -11.14
C TRP A 308 8.30 8.08 -11.40
N SER A 309 8.92 6.91 -11.29
CA SER A 309 8.21 5.63 -11.30
C SER A 309 8.39 4.90 -9.96
N ILE A 310 7.43 4.05 -9.64
CA ILE A 310 7.42 3.13 -8.49
C ILE A 310 6.78 1.82 -8.94
N ASP A 311 7.01 0.76 -8.17
CA ASP A 311 6.36 -0.54 -8.34
C ASP A 311 6.68 -1.26 -9.66
N VAL A 312 7.82 -0.95 -10.28
CA VAL A 312 8.23 -1.57 -11.56
C VAL A 312 9.17 -2.75 -11.29
N GLY A 313 8.78 -3.94 -11.72
CA GLY A 313 9.56 -5.17 -11.62
C GLY A 313 8.69 -6.41 -11.86
N TRP A 314 9.28 -7.50 -12.36
CA TRP A 314 8.53 -8.75 -12.58
C TRP A 314 7.90 -9.28 -11.30
N THR A 315 8.61 -9.17 -10.17
CA THR A 315 8.07 -9.55 -8.86
C THR A 315 6.80 -8.78 -8.53
N SER A 316 6.78 -7.46 -8.77
CA SER A 316 5.59 -6.62 -8.60
C SER A 316 4.43 -7.09 -9.48
N THR A 317 4.68 -7.34 -10.77
CA THR A 317 3.67 -7.86 -11.70
C THR A 317 3.00 -9.12 -11.16
N TRP A 318 3.78 -10.11 -10.72
CA TRP A 318 3.24 -11.36 -10.18
C TRP A 318 2.53 -11.19 -8.84
N VAL A 319 2.99 -10.25 -7.99
CA VAL A 319 2.31 -9.92 -6.73
C VAL A 319 0.91 -9.37 -6.98
N HIS A 320 0.73 -8.48 -7.96
CA HIS A 320 -0.59 -7.95 -8.32
C HIS A 320 -1.52 -9.03 -8.87
N ILE A 321 -1.03 -9.92 -9.74
CA ILE A 321 -1.82 -11.06 -10.28
C ILE A 321 -2.18 -12.05 -9.17
N ALA A 322 -1.25 -12.36 -8.27
CA ALA A 322 -1.53 -13.22 -7.12
C ALA A 322 -2.59 -12.60 -6.21
N ASN A 323 -2.50 -11.28 -5.96
CA ASN A 323 -3.50 -10.55 -5.19
C ASN A 323 -4.88 -10.57 -5.87
N GLU A 324 -4.93 -10.44 -7.21
CA GLU A 324 -6.16 -10.55 -7.99
C GLU A 324 -6.83 -11.92 -7.79
N HIS A 325 -6.07 -13.01 -7.94
CA HIS A 325 -6.60 -14.36 -7.74
C HIS A 325 -7.07 -14.59 -6.30
N LEU A 326 -6.33 -14.12 -5.30
CA LEU A 326 -6.73 -14.19 -3.89
C LEU A 326 -8.02 -13.42 -3.64
N ALA A 327 -8.20 -12.28 -4.31
CA ALA A 327 -9.41 -11.47 -4.22
C ALA A 327 -10.63 -12.25 -4.75
N VAL A 328 -10.49 -12.91 -5.90
CA VAL A 328 -11.54 -13.74 -6.51
C VAL A 328 -11.89 -14.92 -5.62
N ILE A 329 -10.89 -15.64 -5.11
CA ILE A 329 -11.09 -16.79 -4.21
C ILE A 329 -11.80 -16.35 -2.93
N SER A 330 -11.43 -15.19 -2.38
CA SER A 330 -12.02 -14.67 -1.15
C SER A 330 -13.43 -14.13 -1.36
N PHE A 331 -13.77 -13.68 -2.57
CA PHE A 331 -15.10 -13.23 -2.93
C PHE A 331 -16.10 -14.40 -3.10
N GLY A 332 -15.62 -15.55 -3.57
CA GLY A 332 -16.45 -16.74 -3.77
C GLY A 332 -16.79 -17.52 -2.48
N LYS A 333 -16.26 -17.11 -1.32
CA LYS A 333 -16.51 -17.72 -0.01
C LYS A 333 -17.55 -16.93 0.79
#